data_AF-A0A8T5D992-F1
#
_entry.id   AF-A0A8T5D992-F1
#
_cell.length_a   1.000
_cell.length_b   1.000
_cell.length_c   1.000
_cell.angle_alpha   90.00
_cell.angle_beta   90.00
_cell.angle_gamma   90.00
#
_symmetry.space_group_name_H-M   'P 1'
#
loop_
_entity.id
_entity.type
_entity.pdbx_description
1 polymer ?
#
loop_
_entity_poly.entity_id
_entity_poly.type
_entity_poly.pdbx_seq_one_letter_code
_entity_poly.pdbx_strand_id
1 'polypeptide(L)'
;MDRLVEARKDVDAAISVWGELIPERMGDRIRYATLKGSVLKRWDSIVDYVPVISDLDIHICTIKDQPIFPHDRDGFRYALETTGLYEERFKELRPGNIHIPRPQIVKMESNREIWLPERTDDTLSLFGETPFREEESEADCRKRDHEALMELDARLKRMPGRIIDRIGLEYFRILRELCYIVSPTPVRVLSQFTGSKKAWKMNRTHIILGLEGEGLTDLAISYRSYYYKGWEAFETGFKDNGIMRELIALAYDVLWRSHGIAKEI
;
A
#
# COMPACT_ATOMS: atom_id res chain seq x y z
N MET A 1 20.52 8.23 3.45
CA MET A 1 20.73 6.78 3.27
C MET A 1 20.37 6.04 4.56
N ASP A 2 20.81 6.53 5.71
CA ASP A 2 20.53 5.94 7.05
C ASP A 2 19.05 5.72 7.35
N ARG A 3 18.17 6.69 7.05
CA ARG A 3 16.72 6.57 7.32
C ARG A 3 16.04 5.41 6.60
N LEU A 4 16.45 5.12 5.36
CA LEU A 4 15.88 4.03 4.57
C LEU A 4 16.32 2.67 5.11
N VAL A 5 17.56 2.59 5.62
CA VAL A 5 18.10 1.40 6.30
C VAL A 5 17.36 1.15 7.61
N GLU A 6 17.11 2.19 8.42
CA GLU A 6 16.34 2.05 9.65
C GLU A 6 14.87 1.68 9.38
N ALA A 7 14.23 2.32 8.39
CA ALA A 7 12.88 1.95 7.96
C ALA A 7 12.78 0.48 7.50
N ARG A 8 13.84 -0.04 6.85
CA ARG A 8 13.91 -1.44 6.43
C ARG A 8 13.96 -2.38 7.64
N LYS A 9 14.81 -2.09 8.62
CA LYS A 9 14.89 -2.86 9.87
C LYS A 9 13.54 -2.88 10.60
N ASP A 10 12.83 -1.76 10.61
CA ASP A 10 11.49 -1.68 11.19
C ASP A 10 10.51 -2.57 10.40
N VAL A 11 10.53 -2.53 9.06
CA VAL A 11 9.70 -3.43 8.22
C VAL A 11 10.01 -4.90 8.49
N ASP A 12 11.28 -5.29 8.52
CA ASP A 12 11.68 -6.68 8.70
C ASP A 12 11.26 -7.21 10.09
N ALA A 13 11.41 -6.38 11.13
CA ALA A 13 10.94 -6.69 12.48
C ALA A 13 9.40 -6.87 12.50
N ALA A 14 8.66 -5.98 11.84
CA ALA A 14 7.20 -6.09 11.77
C ALA A 14 6.74 -7.34 11.02
N ILE A 15 7.42 -7.72 9.93
CA ILE A 15 7.16 -8.97 9.21
C ILE A 15 7.37 -10.17 10.14
N SER A 16 8.46 -10.17 10.92
CA SER A 16 8.73 -11.23 11.90
C SER A 16 7.60 -11.35 12.94
N VAL A 17 7.19 -10.23 13.53
CA VAL A 17 6.10 -10.24 14.54
C VAL A 17 4.80 -10.74 13.94
N TRP A 18 4.43 -10.30 12.72
CA TRP A 18 3.23 -10.81 12.05
C TRP A 18 3.33 -12.28 11.68
N GLY A 19 4.51 -12.77 11.30
CA GLY A 19 4.76 -14.19 11.04
C GLY A 19 4.49 -15.10 12.24
N GLU A 20 4.69 -14.59 13.46
CA GLU A 20 4.39 -15.30 14.72
C GLU A 20 2.93 -15.07 15.17
N LEU A 21 2.44 -13.83 15.08
CA LEU A 21 1.14 -13.45 15.63
C LEU A 21 -0.03 -14.03 14.83
N ILE A 22 0.12 -14.16 13.52
CA ILE A 22 -0.92 -14.75 12.64
C ILE A 22 -1.25 -16.19 13.04
N PRO A 23 -0.30 -17.15 13.07
CA PRO A 23 -0.60 -18.51 13.51
C PRO A 23 -1.14 -18.54 14.94
N GLU A 24 -0.58 -17.75 15.86
CA GLU A 24 -0.99 -17.71 17.26
C GLU A 24 -2.45 -17.25 17.46
N ARG A 25 -2.85 -16.18 16.76
CA ARG A 25 -4.12 -15.48 17.02
C ARG A 25 -5.23 -15.84 16.02
N MET A 26 -4.86 -16.36 14.86
CA MET A 26 -5.78 -16.56 13.73
C MET A 26 -5.66 -17.95 13.09
N GLY A 27 -4.67 -18.76 13.47
CA GLY A 27 -4.34 -20.02 12.79
C GLY A 27 -5.47 -21.06 12.75
N ASP A 28 -6.41 -21.01 13.68
CA ASP A 28 -7.60 -21.86 13.72
C ASP A 28 -8.72 -21.42 12.75
N ARG A 29 -8.65 -20.18 12.23
CA ARG A 29 -9.68 -19.56 11.38
C ARG A 29 -9.20 -19.26 9.96
N ILE A 30 -7.90 -19.26 9.73
CA ILE A 30 -7.32 -18.90 8.43
C ILE A 30 -6.71 -20.13 7.76
N ARG A 31 -6.78 -20.17 6.43
CA ARG A 31 -6.15 -21.20 5.61
C ARG A 31 -4.71 -20.83 5.28
N TYR A 32 -4.48 -19.57 4.94
CA TYR A 32 -3.17 -19.02 4.64
C TYR A 32 -3.16 -17.50 4.82
N ALA A 33 -1.95 -16.95 5.00
CA ALA A 33 -1.67 -15.53 4.99
C ALA A 33 -0.42 -15.24 4.14
N THR A 34 -0.52 -14.25 3.27
CA THR A 34 0.54 -13.89 2.32
C THR A 34 0.83 -12.40 2.41
N LEU A 35 2.09 -12.04 2.57
CA LEU A 35 2.56 -10.67 2.42
C LEU A 35 2.85 -10.37 0.94
N LYS A 36 2.44 -9.18 0.49
CA LYS A 36 2.71 -8.66 -0.85
C LYS A 36 3.15 -7.19 -0.78
N GLY A 37 3.38 -6.60 -1.95
CA GLY A 37 3.50 -5.16 -2.10
C GLY A 37 4.93 -4.63 -1.96
N SER A 38 5.05 -3.32 -1.79
CA SER A 38 6.34 -2.62 -1.92
C SER A 38 7.37 -2.98 -0.85
N VAL A 39 6.96 -3.59 0.25
CA VAL A 39 7.84 -3.96 1.34
C VAL A 39 8.72 -5.15 1.02
N LEU A 40 8.32 -6.00 0.07
CA LEU A 40 9.15 -7.12 -0.40
C LEU A 40 10.15 -6.73 -1.49
N LYS A 41 9.94 -5.57 -2.12
CA LYS A 41 10.81 -5.08 -3.19
C LYS A 41 12.11 -4.51 -2.63
N ARG A 42 13.17 -4.56 -3.43
CA ARG A 42 14.38 -3.77 -3.18
C ARG A 42 14.04 -2.27 -3.19
N TRP A 43 14.64 -1.52 -2.27
CA TRP A 43 14.49 -0.06 -2.21
C TRP A 43 15.79 0.60 -2.66
N ASP A 44 15.70 1.46 -3.67
CA ASP A 44 16.83 2.17 -4.25
C ASP A 44 16.84 3.65 -3.86
N SER A 45 15.70 4.20 -3.42
CA SER A 45 15.62 5.56 -2.87
C SER A 45 14.54 5.71 -1.80
N ILE A 46 14.49 6.88 -1.17
CA ILE A 46 13.54 7.16 -0.08
C ILE A 46 12.08 7.14 -0.53
N VAL A 47 11.80 7.22 -1.83
CA VAL A 47 10.43 7.16 -2.34
C VAL A 47 9.88 5.74 -2.32
N ASP A 48 10.74 4.72 -2.29
CA ASP A 48 10.32 3.32 -2.32
C ASP A 48 9.58 2.89 -1.06
N TYR A 49 9.84 3.57 0.05
CA TYR A 49 9.14 3.39 1.30
C TYR A 49 9.07 4.66 2.12
N VAL A 50 7.85 5.01 2.54
CA VAL A 50 7.56 6.18 3.36
C VAL A 50 6.63 5.77 4.51
N PRO A 51 7.05 5.89 5.78
CA PRO A 51 6.33 5.37 6.95
C PRO A 51 4.83 5.68 7.03
N VAL A 52 4.42 6.90 6.64
CA VAL A 52 3.02 7.35 6.75
C VAL A 52 2.09 6.72 5.71
N ILE A 53 2.61 6.46 4.51
CA ILE A 53 1.81 6.12 3.31
C ILE A 53 2.13 4.74 2.74
N SER A 54 3.10 4.04 3.33
CA SER A 54 3.42 2.64 3.02
C SER A 54 2.87 1.71 4.10
N ASP A 55 2.65 0.47 3.73
CA ASP A 55 2.02 -0.55 4.56
C ASP A 55 2.61 -1.95 4.32
N LEU A 56 2.28 -2.87 5.22
CA LEU A 56 2.45 -4.29 5.07
C LEU A 56 1.12 -4.86 4.52
N ASP A 57 1.05 -5.10 3.21
CA ASP A 57 -0.13 -5.69 2.57
C ASP A 57 -0.22 -7.19 2.88
N ILE A 58 -0.95 -7.54 3.93
CA ILE A 58 -1.14 -8.92 4.38
C ILE A 58 -2.50 -9.41 3.90
N HIS A 59 -2.49 -10.32 2.94
CA HIS A 59 -3.67 -10.95 2.39
C HIS A 59 -3.99 -12.24 3.16
N ILE A 60 -5.20 -12.36 3.70
CA ILE A 60 -5.63 -13.50 4.52
C ILE A 60 -6.81 -14.20 3.87
N CYS A 61 -6.73 -15.53 3.73
CA CYS A 61 -7.88 -16.36 3.36
C CYS A 61 -8.40 -17.11 4.58
N THR A 62 -9.69 -17.02 4.84
CA THR A 62 -10.36 -17.64 5.98
C THR A 62 -10.93 -19.02 5.64
N ILE A 63 -10.95 -19.93 6.60
CA ILE A 63 -11.58 -21.24 6.47
C ILE A 63 -13.09 -21.04 6.33
N LYS A 64 -13.69 -21.60 5.27
CA LYS A 64 -15.14 -21.52 4.99
C LYS A 64 -15.70 -20.09 5.04
N ASP A 65 -14.93 -19.11 4.57
CA ASP A 65 -15.28 -17.69 4.55
C ASP A 65 -15.68 -17.07 5.91
N GLN A 66 -15.30 -17.72 7.01
CA GLN A 66 -15.54 -17.20 8.36
C GLN A 66 -14.89 -15.82 8.54
N PRO A 67 -15.42 -14.96 9.43
CA PRO A 67 -14.75 -13.70 9.70
C PRO A 67 -13.41 -13.95 10.42
N ILE A 68 -12.41 -13.08 10.18
CA ILE A 68 -11.09 -13.17 10.84
C ILE A 68 -11.27 -13.13 12.36
N PHE A 69 -12.18 -12.27 12.81
CA PHE A 69 -12.61 -12.15 14.20
C PHE A 69 -14.14 -12.26 14.28
N PRO A 70 -14.70 -12.83 15.34
CA PRO A 70 -16.16 -12.87 15.55
C PRO A 70 -16.81 -11.47 15.44
N HIS A 71 -18.05 -11.42 14.92
CA HIS A 71 -18.83 -10.17 14.79
C HIS A 71 -19.58 -9.80 16.07
N ASP A 72 -18.92 -9.95 17.21
CA ASP A 72 -19.45 -9.66 18.53
C ASP A 72 -18.46 -8.80 19.34
N ARG A 73 -18.84 -8.50 20.57
CA ARG A 73 -18.03 -7.69 21.48
C ARG A 73 -16.66 -8.31 21.75
N ASP A 74 -16.60 -9.63 21.86
CA ASP A 74 -15.38 -10.35 22.21
C ASP A 74 -14.43 -10.41 21.02
N GLY A 75 -14.95 -10.63 19.81
CA GLY A 75 -14.19 -10.53 18.57
C GLY A 75 -13.63 -9.13 18.34
N PHE A 76 -14.40 -8.07 18.65
CA PHE A 76 -13.88 -6.69 18.59
C PHE A 76 -12.74 -6.46 19.58
N ARG A 77 -12.89 -6.91 20.84
CA ARG A 77 -11.81 -6.82 21.85
C ARG A 77 -10.59 -7.61 21.45
N TYR A 78 -10.79 -8.83 20.94
CA TYR A 78 -9.72 -9.71 20.49
C TYR A 78 -8.94 -9.09 19.32
N ALA A 79 -9.61 -8.37 18.42
CA ALA A 79 -8.96 -7.61 17.36
C ALA A 79 -8.08 -6.48 17.93
N LEU A 80 -8.59 -5.69 18.89
CA LEU A 80 -7.83 -4.64 19.55
C LEU A 80 -6.62 -5.19 20.33
N GLU A 81 -6.82 -6.28 21.07
CA GLU A 81 -5.75 -6.99 21.79
C GLU A 81 -4.68 -7.49 20.81
N THR A 82 -5.08 -8.02 19.65
CA THR A 82 -4.15 -8.46 18.63
C THR A 82 -3.30 -7.29 18.11
N THR A 83 -3.90 -6.11 17.89
CA THR A 83 -3.13 -4.91 17.51
C THR A 83 -2.22 -4.41 18.64
N GLY A 84 -2.64 -4.50 19.89
CA GLY A 84 -1.81 -4.16 21.05
C GLY A 84 -0.60 -5.08 21.18
N LEU A 85 -0.80 -6.39 21.07
CA LEU A 85 0.28 -7.39 21.07
C LEU A 85 1.29 -7.18 19.94
N TYR A 86 0.81 -6.80 18.75
CA TYR A 86 1.69 -6.42 17.65
C TYR A 86 2.60 -5.25 18.04
N GLU A 87 2.03 -4.17 18.58
CA GLU A 87 2.81 -3.00 19.00
C GLU A 87 3.82 -3.32 20.11
N GLU A 88 3.42 -4.12 21.09
CA GLU A 88 4.26 -4.54 22.21
C GLU A 88 5.46 -5.36 21.73
N ARG A 89 5.21 -6.48 21.03
CA ARG A 89 6.27 -7.36 20.51
C ARG A 89 7.18 -6.64 19.53
N PHE A 90 6.62 -5.75 18.71
CA PHE A 90 7.41 -4.93 17.81
C PHE A 90 8.38 -4.02 18.57
N LYS A 91 7.91 -3.31 19.60
CA LYS A 91 8.77 -2.42 20.41
C LYS A 91 9.82 -3.20 21.21
N GLU A 92 9.50 -4.41 21.66
CA GLU A 92 10.47 -5.31 22.30
C GLU A 92 11.56 -5.74 21.33
N LEU A 93 11.19 -6.15 20.11
CA LEU A 93 12.13 -6.57 19.06
C LEU A 93 12.95 -5.39 18.51
N ARG A 94 12.34 -4.20 18.44
CA ARG A 94 12.93 -3.00 17.84
C ARG A 94 12.74 -1.77 18.75
N PRO A 95 13.44 -1.66 19.88
CA PRO A 95 13.27 -0.54 20.83
C PRO A 95 13.76 0.81 20.29
N GLY A 96 14.64 0.79 19.28
CA GLY A 96 15.13 1.98 18.57
C GLY A 96 14.45 2.22 17.23
N ASN A 97 13.22 1.75 17.06
CA ASN A 97 12.47 1.93 15.82
C ASN A 97 12.25 3.42 15.51
N ILE A 98 12.19 3.77 14.23
CA ILE A 98 11.77 5.11 13.81
C ILE A 98 10.25 5.17 13.66
N HIS A 99 9.59 4.07 13.29
CA HIS A 99 8.14 3.95 13.27
C HIS A 99 7.69 2.51 13.49
N ILE A 100 6.38 2.30 13.66
CA ILE A 100 5.79 0.97 13.64
C ILE A 100 5.14 0.81 12.27
N PRO A 101 5.64 -0.09 11.39
CA PRO A 101 5.04 -0.33 10.09
C PRO A 101 3.56 -0.68 10.24
N ARG A 102 2.73 -0.09 9.39
CA ARG A 102 1.30 -0.33 9.49
C ARG A 102 0.92 -1.62 8.76
N PRO A 103 0.20 -2.56 9.42
CA PRO A 103 -0.47 -3.65 8.72
C PRO A 103 -1.67 -3.17 7.91
N GLN A 104 -1.81 -3.69 6.70
CA GLN A 104 -3.03 -3.63 5.91
C GLN A 104 -3.53 -5.06 5.72
N ILE A 105 -4.42 -5.50 6.62
CA ILE A 105 -5.02 -6.83 6.55
C ILE A 105 -6.16 -6.81 5.54
N VAL A 106 -6.01 -7.58 4.47
CA VAL A 106 -7.02 -7.74 3.41
C VAL A 106 -7.58 -9.15 3.47
N LYS A 107 -8.87 -9.29 3.84
CA LYS A 107 -9.56 -10.58 3.73
C LYS A 107 -9.83 -10.88 2.26
N MET A 108 -9.27 -11.98 1.76
CA MET A 108 -9.59 -12.53 0.45
C MET A 108 -10.86 -13.36 0.55
N GLU A 109 -11.82 -13.09 -0.32
CA GLU A 109 -13.00 -13.94 -0.49
C GLU A 109 -12.60 -15.23 -1.19
N SER A 110 -13.04 -16.39 -0.67
CA SER A 110 -12.60 -17.70 -1.17
C SER A 110 -12.99 -17.98 -2.62
N ASN A 111 -14.00 -17.28 -3.14
CA ASN A 111 -14.53 -17.45 -4.49
C ASN A 111 -13.91 -16.50 -5.52
N ARG A 112 -12.90 -15.70 -5.16
CA ARG A 112 -12.27 -14.75 -6.08
C ARG A 112 -10.82 -15.13 -6.38
N GLU A 113 -10.65 -16.05 -7.33
CA GLU A 113 -9.33 -16.45 -7.87
C GLU A 113 -8.49 -15.25 -8.32
N ILE A 114 -9.14 -14.17 -8.79
CA ILE A 114 -8.45 -12.95 -9.22
C ILE A 114 -7.62 -12.27 -8.10
N TRP A 115 -7.86 -12.57 -6.83
CA TRP A 115 -7.13 -12.01 -5.68
C TRP A 115 -5.90 -12.84 -5.29
N LEU A 116 -5.82 -14.07 -5.80
CA LEU A 116 -4.64 -14.89 -5.64
C LEU A 116 -3.47 -14.26 -6.39
N PRO A 117 -2.25 -14.34 -5.85
CA PRO A 117 -1.08 -13.96 -6.62
C PRO A 117 -0.91 -14.90 -7.82
N GLU A 118 -0.34 -14.38 -8.90
CA GLU A 118 0.35 -15.23 -9.87
C GLU A 118 1.61 -15.81 -9.21
N ARG A 119 2.12 -16.93 -9.72
CA ARG A 119 3.39 -17.49 -9.24
C ARG A 119 4.53 -16.52 -9.54
N THR A 120 4.88 -15.70 -8.56
CA THR A 120 6.01 -14.76 -8.63
C THR A 120 6.79 -14.76 -7.33
N ASP A 121 8.04 -14.32 -7.41
CA ASP A 121 8.94 -14.14 -6.27
C ASP A 121 8.56 -12.89 -5.41
N ASP A 122 7.46 -12.21 -5.73
CA ASP A 122 7.02 -10.96 -5.10
C ASP A 122 6.05 -11.19 -3.92
N THR A 123 6.00 -12.42 -3.40
CA THR A 123 5.12 -12.81 -2.30
C THR A 123 5.89 -13.58 -1.23
N LEU A 124 5.50 -13.38 0.03
CA LEU A 124 6.06 -14.09 1.18
C LEU A 124 4.92 -14.77 1.94
N SER A 125 4.97 -16.09 2.11
CA SER A 125 3.99 -16.79 2.95
C SER A 125 4.31 -16.54 4.42
N LEU A 126 3.34 -15.98 5.15
CA LEU A 126 3.43 -15.81 6.61
C LEU A 126 2.80 -16.98 7.36
N PHE A 127 1.81 -17.65 6.75
CA PHE A 127 1.14 -18.80 7.32
C PHE A 127 0.50 -19.66 6.24
N GLY A 128 0.58 -20.98 6.37
CA GLY A 128 0.00 -21.94 5.43
C GLY A 128 0.63 -21.90 4.04
N GLU A 129 0.06 -22.66 3.11
CA GLU A 129 0.45 -22.66 1.70
C GLU A 129 -0.44 -21.70 0.92
N THR A 130 0.17 -20.73 0.22
CA THR A 130 -0.55 -19.77 -0.61
C THR A 130 -0.85 -20.40 -1.98
N PRO A 131 -2.13 -20.54 -2.37
CA PRO A 131 -2.47 -20.95 -3.72
C PRO A 131 -2.19 -19.81 -4.71
N PHE A 132 -1.87 -20.17 -5.94
CA PHE A 132 -1.59 -19.24 -7.02
C PHE A 132 -2.64 -19.38 -8.13
N ARG A 133 -3.01 -18.26 -8.75
CA ARG A 133 -3.86 -18.28 -9.95
C ARG A 133 -3.03 -18.52 -11.21
N GLU A 134 -3.74 -18.87 -12.28
CA GLU A 134 -3.20 -18.83 -13.63
C GLU A 134 -2.74 -17.42 -14.00
N GLU A 135 -1.74 -17.37 -14.86
CA GLU A 135 -1.13 -16.13 -15.32
C GLU A 135 -2.11 -15.36 -16.23
N GLU A 136 -2.45 -14.13 -15.85
CA GLU A 136 -3.34 -13.26 -16.63
C GLU A 136 -2.62 -12.77 -17.89
N SER A 137 -3.34 -12.55 -19.00
CA SER A 137 -2.71 -12.06 -20.22
C SER A 137 -2.25 -10.59 -20.05
N GLU A 138 -1.21 -10.20 -20.77
CA GLU A 138 -0.71 -8.82 -20.74
C GLU A 138 -1.75 -7.80 -21.24
N ALA A 139 -2.63 -8.24 -22.15
CA ALA A 139 -3.71 -7.42 -22.68
C ALA A 139 -4.80 -7.19 -21.63
N ASP A 140 -5.21 -8.24 -20.91
CA ASP A 140 -6.22 -8.15 -19.85
C ASP A 140 -5.72 -7.32 -18.67
N CYS A 141 -4.47 -7.51 -18.26
CA CYS A 141 -3.84 -6.68 -17.23
C CYS A 141 -3.86 -5.19 -17.61
N ARG A 142 -3.44 -4.85 -18.84
CA ARG A 142 -3.43 -3.45 -19.32
C ARG A 142 -4.84 -2.86 -19.40
N LYS A 143 -5.81 -3.63 -19.88
CA LYS A 143 -7.22 -3.21 -19.93
C LYS A 143 -7.74 -2.87 -18.53
N ARG A 144 -7.52 -3.77 -17.56
CA ARG A 144 -7.91 -3.55 -16.16
C ARG A 144 -7.23 -2.33 -15.54
N ASP A 145 -5.95 -2.12 -15.85
CA ASP A 145 -5.21 -0.94 -15.39
C ASP A 145 -5.76 0.36 -16.00
N HIS A 146 -6.12 0.36 -17.29
CA HIS A 146 -6.76 1.50 -17.95
C HIS A 146 -8.16 1.80 -17.38
N GLU A 147 -8.99 0.78 -17.21
CA GLU A 147 -10.32 0.91 -16.60
C GLU A 147 -10.23 1.55 -15.20
N ALA A 148 -9.29 1.09 -14.37
CA ALA A 148 -9.05 1.67 -13.04
C ALA A 148 -8.58 3.14 -13.09
N LEU A 149 -7.87 3.56 -14.13
CA LEU A 149 -7.51 4.97 -14.34
C LEU A 149 -8.74 5.81 -14.74
N MET A 150 -9.63 5.25 -15.56
CA MET A 150 -10.87 5.92 -15.97
C MET A 150 -11.85 6.12 -14.81
N GLU A 151 -11.86 5.22 -13.82
CA GLU A 151 -12.64 5.37 -12.59
C GLU A 151 -12.22 6.57 -11.70
N LEU A 152 -11.04 7.16 -11.95
CA LEU A 152 -10.56 8.32 -11.19
C LEU A 152 -11.44 9.55 -11.38
N ASP A 153 -12.13 9.71 -12.53
CA ASP A 153 -12.95 10.89 -12.83
C ASP A 153 -13.97 11.21 -11.73
N ALA A 154 -14.75 10.20 -11.33
CA ALA A 154 -15.78 10.35 -10.32
C ALA A 154 -15.21 10.62 -8.93
N ARG A 155 -13.98 10.17 -8.65
CA ARG A 155 -13.28 10.42 -7.38
C ARG A 155 -12.74 11.84 -7.34
N LEU A 156 -12.03 12.26 -8.38
CA LEU A 156 -11.43 13.59 -8.52
C LEU A 156 -12.49 14.69 -8.35
N LYS A 157 -13.66 14.54 -8.99
CA LYS A 157 -14.79 15.48 -8.87
C LYS A 157 -15.32 15.61 -7.43
N ARG A 158 -15.23 14.56 -6.62
CA ARG A 158 -15.73 14.55 -5.24
C ARG A 158 -14.69 15.02 -4.22
N MET A 159 -13.40 14.94 -4.52
CA MET A 159 -12.32 15.20 -3.56
C MET A 159 -12.37 16.59 -2.91
N PRO A 160 -12.55 17.71 -3.64
CA PRO A 160 -12.57 19.04 -3.02
C PRO A 160 -13.62 19.17 -1.91
N GLY A 161 -14.83 18.66 -2.14
CA GLY A 161 -15.91 18.67 -1.16
C GLY A 161 -15.66 17.80 0.07
N ARG A 162 -14.73 16.84 0.00
CA ARG A 162 -14.35 15.98 1.14
C ARG A 162 -13.28 16.60 2.03
N ILE A 163 -12.58 17.64 1.56
CA ILE A 163 -11.42 18.23 2.23
C ILE A 163 -11.76 19.54 2.95
N ILE A 164 -12.71 20.33 2.42
CA ILE A 164 -12.97 21.71 2.87
C ILE A 164 -13.28 21.85 4.37
N ASP A 165 -13.92 20.85 4.96
CA ASP A 165 -14.36 20.81 6.36
C ASP A 165 -13.42 19.98 7.26
N ARG A 166 -12.22 19.64 6.79
CA ARG A 166 -11.25 18.78 7.50
C ARG A 166 -10.08 19.58 8.02
N ILE A 167 -9.67 19.30 9.26
CA ILE A 167 -8.56 19.98 9.96
C ILE A 167 -7.80 19.01 10.87
N GLY A 168 -6.52 19.29 11.11
CA GLY A 168 -5.69 18.53 12.05
C GLY A 168 -5.58 17.04 11.69
N LEU A 169 -5.89 16.17 12.66
CA LEU A 169 -5.80 14.71 12.49
C LEU A 169 -6.71 14.15 11.39
N GLU A 170 -7.75 14.90 10.96
CA GLU A 170 -8.58 14.51 9.83
C GLU A 170 -7.78 14.45 8.51
N TYR A 171 -6.70 15.22 8.38
CA TYR A 171 -5.82 15.13 7.21
C TYR A 171 -5.11 13.77 7.15
N PHE A 172 -4.73 13.22 8.30
CA PHE A 172 -4.14 11.89 8.35
C PHE A 172 -5.14 10.85 7.82
N ARG A 173 -6.41 10.92 8.25
CA ARG A 173 -7.47 10.05 7.74
C ARG A 173 -7.67 10.18 6.23
N ILE A 174 -7.72 11.40 5.68
CA ILE A 174 -7.82 11.61 4.23
C ILE A 174 -6.63 10.98 3.51
N LEU A 175 -5.41 11.22 4.00
CA LEU A 175 -4.21 10.64 3.43
C LEU A 175 -4.26 9.10 3.42
N ARG A 176 -4.82 8.50 4.47
CA ARG A 176 -5.02 7.04 4.54
C ARG A 176 -5.96 6.51 3.49
N GLU A 177 -6.98 7.28 3.13
CA GLU A 177 -7.89 6.92 2.05
C GLU A 177 -7.27 7.16 0.66
N LEU A 178 -6.29 8.05 0.53
CA LEU A 178 -5.66 8.35 -0.76
C LEU A 178 -4.48 7.43 -1.06
N CYS A 179 -3.71 6.98 -0.06
CA CYS A 179 -2.44 6.29 -0.30
C CYS A 179 -2.58 4.99 -1.11
N TYR A 180 -3.66 4.23 -0.91
CA TYR A 180 -3.94 2.99 -1.65
C TYR A 180 -4.39 3.25 -3.10
N ILE A 181 -4.79 4.48 -3.42
CA ILE A 181 -5.17 4.91 -4.78
C ILE A 181 -3.95 5.50 -5.48
N VAL A 182 -3.25 6.42 -4.81
CA VAL A 182 -2.09 7.14 -5.37
C VAL A 182 -0.96 6.18 -5.73
N SER A 183 -0.59 5.27 -4.82
CA SER A 183 0.57 4.37 -5.02
C SER A 183 0.49 3.52 -6.29
N PRO A 184 -0.62 2.82 -6.60
CA PRO A 184 -0.69 2.03 -7.83
C PRO A 184 -0.95 2.88 -9.09
N THR A 185 -1.41 4.12 -8.97
CA THR A 185 -1.92 4.89 -10.13
C THR A 185 -0.84 5.18 -11.18
N PRO A 186 0.36 5.68 -10.84
CA PRO A 186 1.42 5.87 -11.84
C PRO A 186 1.98 4.56 -12.40
N VAL A 187 1.89 3.45 -11.65
CA VAL A 187 2.22 2.10 -12.16
C VAL A 187 1.24 1.73 -13.28
N ARG A 188 -0.06 1.98 -13.09
CA ARG A 188 -1.08 1.76 -14.12
C ARG A 188 -0.87 2.65 -15.34
N VAL A 189 -0.43 3.89 -15.17
CA VAL A 189 -0.08 4.73 -16.33
C VAL A 189 1.08 4.10 -17.10
N LEU A 190 2.18 3.78 -16.41
CA LEU A 190 3.37 3.20 -17.04
C LEU A 190 3.10 1.82 -17.69
N SER A 191 2.16 1.05 -17.15
CA SER A 191 1.73 -0.24 -17.68
C SER A 191 1.25 -0.16 -19.14
N GLN A 192 0.71 0.99 -19.55
CA GLN A 192 0.19 1.21 -20.89
C GLN A 192 1.31 1.34 -21.94
N PHE A 193 2.53 1.70 -21.51
CA PHE A 193 3.68 1.95 -22.39
C PHE A 193 4.69 0.79 -22.38
N THR A 194 4.96 0.22 -21.20
CA THR A 194 6.11 -0.70 -21.00
C THR A 194 5.72 -2.16 -20.74
N GLY A 195 4.42 -2.44 -20.69
CA GLY A 195 3.85 -3.70 -20.22
C GLY A 195 3.45 -3.63 -18.73
N SER A 196 2.22 -4.04 -18.43
CA SER A 196 1.66 -4.13 -17.10
C SER A 196 2.47 -5.01 -16.16
N LYS A 197 2.80 -6.26 -16.53
CA LYS A 197 3.55 -7.14 -15.62
C LYS A 197 4.92 -6.58 -15.26
N LYS A 198 5.58 -5.96 -16.23
CA LYS A 198 6.88 -5.31 -16.03
C LYS A 198 6.74 -4.13 -15.07
N ALA A 199 5.78 -3.24 -15.31
CA ALA A 199 5.53 -2.08 -14.46
C ALA A 199 5.23 -2.49 -13.01
N TRP A 200 4.36 -3.50 -12.79
CA TRP A 200 3.98 -3.95 -11.44
C TRP A 200 5.11 -4.59 -10.64
N LYS A 201 6.18 -5.06 -11.28
CA LYS A 201 7.39 -5.56 -10.60
C LYS A 201 8.35 -4.45 -10.15
N MET A 202 8.25 -3.26 -10.73
CA MET A 202 9.14 -2.14 -10.39
C MET A 202 8.87 -1.58 -8.99
N ASN A 203 9.92 -1.09 -8.33
CA ASN A 203 9.76 -0.20 -7.18
C ASN A 203 9.47 1.24 -7.65
N ARG A 204 9.18 2.15 -6.72
CA ARG A 204 8.74 3.52 -7.05
C ARG A 204 9.84 4.32 -7.73
N THR A 205 11.09 4.10 -7.35
CA THR A 205 12.26 4.70 -8.03
C THR A 205 12.24 4.36 -9.52
N HIS A 206 12.09 3.08 -9.86
CA HIS A 206 12.05 2.64 -11.25
C HIS A 206 10.76 3.04 -11.98
N ILE A 207 9.62 3.14 -11.29
CA ILE A 207 8.40 3.71 -11.86
C ILE A 207 8.62 5.18 -12.26
N ILE A 208 9.21 5.98 -11.38
CA ILE A 208 9.50 7.40 -11.65
C ILE A 208 10.42 7.54 -12.87
N LEU A 209 11.50 6.74 -12.92
CA LEU A 209 12.42 6.74 -14.07
C LEU A 209 11.73 6.27 -15.36
N GLY A 210 10.85 5.26 -15.26
CA GLY A 210 10.07 4.78 -16.40
C GLY A 210 9.14 5.87 -16.95
N LEU A 211 8.44 6.60 -16.07
CA LEU A 211 7.59 7.72 -16.47
C LEU A 211 8.40 8.84 -17.14
N GLU A 212 9.58 9.17 -16.62
CA GLU A 212 10.48 10.14 -17.26
C GLU A 212 10.95 9.66 -18.63
N GLY A 213 11.25 8.37 -18.79
CA GLY A 213 11.64 7.75 -20.05
C GLY A 213 10.55 7.80 -21.13
N GLU A 214 9.27 7.73 -20.74
CA GLU A 214 8.11 7.87 -21.62
C GLU A 214 7.70 9.35 -21.85
N GLY A 215 8.49 10.32 -21.38
CA GLY A 215 8.20 11.75 -21.52
C GLY A 215 7.12 12.28 -20.56
N LEU A 216 6.68 11.49 -19.59
CA LEU A 216 5.66 11.84 -18.59
C LEU A 216 6.28 12.56 -17.38
N THR A 217 7.19 13.50 -17.63
CA THR A 217 8.03 14.16 -16.61
C THR A 217 7.21 14.83 -15.51
N ASP A 218 6.12 15.50 -15.88
CA ASP A 218 5.23 16.18 -14.93
C ASP A 218 4.60 15.21 -13.92
N LEU A 219 4.15 14.03 -14.38
CA LEU A 219 3.60 13.00 -13.49
C LEU A 219 4.70 12.43 -12.59
N ALA A 220 5.89 12.18 -13.14
CA ALA A 220 7.03 11.70 -12.38
C ALA A 220 7.44 12.68 -11.27
N ILE A 221 7.45 13.98 -11.55
CA ILE A 221 7.71 15.05 -10.56
C ILE A 221 6.65 15.03 -9.46
N SER A 222 5.36 15.07 -9.81
CA SER A 222 4.28 15.04 -8.80
C SER A 222 4.37 13.79 -7.93
N TYR A 223 4.65 12.63 -8.53
CA TYR A 223 4.73 11.36 -7.80
C TYR A 223 5.94 11.29 -6.87
N ARG A 224 7.10 11.78 -7.34
CA ARG A 224 8.29 11.94 -6.51
C ARG A 224 7.98 12.88 -5.33
N SER A 225 7.50 14.09 -5.61
CA SER A 225 7.20 15.11 -4.60
C SER A 225 6.21 14.61 -3.54
N TYR A 226 5.19 13.83 -3.93
CA TYR A 226 4.26 13.22 -2.98
C TYR A 226 4.98 12.36 -1.92
N TYR A 227 5.93 11.51 -2.31
CA TYR A 227 6.68 10.70 -1.35
C TYR A 227 7.68 11.49 -0.51
N TYR A 228 8.36 12.48 -1.10
CA TYR A 228 9.24 13.38 -0.34
C TYR A 228 8.46 14.14 0.73
N LYS A 229 7.30 14.71 0.35
CA LYS A 229 6.41 15.40 1.30
C LYS A 229 5.84 14.44 2.36
N GLY A 230 5.66 13.17 2.02
CA GLY A 230 5.29 12.13 2.99
C GLY A 230 6.36 11.91 4.08
N TRP A 231 7.65 11.96 3.72
CA TRP A 231 8.74 11.94 4.69
C TRP A 231 8.75 13.19 5.58
N GLU A 232 8.57 14.37 4.99
CA GLU A 232 8.46 15.63 5.76
C GLU A 232 7.28 15.58 6.76
N ALA A 233 6.12 15.06 6.33
CA ALA A 233 4.95 14.89 7.19
C ALA A 233 5.24 13.95 8.38
N PHE A 234 5.95 12.86 8.12
CA PHE A 234 6.37 11.92 9.15
C PHE A 234 7.36 12.55 10.14
N GLU A 235 8.33 13.33 9.67
CA GLU A 235 9.36 13.97 10.51
C GLU A 235 8.78 15.03 11.45
N THR A 236 7.69 15.70 11.04
CA THR A 236 6.97 16.64 11.91
C THR A 236 5.98 15.95 12.86
N GLY A 237 5.87 14.61 12.81
CA GLY A 237 4.89 13.84 13.57
C GLY A 237 3.45 14.25 13.26
N PHE A 238 3.16 14.63 12.01
CA PHE A 238 1.85 15.10 11.54
C PHE A 238 1.30 16.36 12.22
N LYS A 239 2.16 17.14 12.88
CA LYS A 239 1.76 18.35 13.60
C LYS A 239 1.69 19.59 12.69
N ASP A 240 2.32 19.53 11.53
CA ASP A 240 2.32 20.63 10.57
C ASP A 240 1.16 20.50 9.57
N ASN A 241 0.11 21.29 9.77
CA ASN A 241 -1.05 21.34 8.89
C ASN A 241 -0.72 21.86 7.47
N GLY A 242 0.33 22.67 7.31
CA GLY A 242 0.78 23.14 5.99
C GLY A 242 1.33 21.99 5.16
N ILE A 243 2.24 21.21 5.74
CA ILE A 243 2.80 20.01 5.12
C ILE A 243 1.70 18.99 4.79
N MET A 244 0.75 18.76 5.70
CA MET A 244 -0.35 17.83 5.46
C MET A 244 -1.26 18.25 4.30
N ARG A 245 -1.55 19.55 4.16
CA ARG A 245 -2.33 20.08 3.02
C ARG A 245 -1.58 19.95 1.72
N GLU A 246 -0.29 20.28 1.71
CA GLU A 246 0.57 20.13 0.53
C GLU A 246 0.66 18.66 0.08
N LEU A 247 0.81 17.74 1.03
CA LEU A 247 0.81 16.30 0.75
C LEU A 247 -0.49 15.82 0.10
N ILE A 248 -1.65 16.29 0.59
CA ILE A 248 -2.96 15.99 0.02
C ILE A 248 -3.12 16.62 -1.38
N ALA A 249 -2.60 17.83 -1.59
CA ALA A 249 -2.60 18.47 -2.90
C ALA A 249 -1.75 17.68 -3.91
N LEU A 250 -0.55 17.25 -3.52
CA LEU A 250 0.31 16.41 -4.36
C LEU A 250 -0.34 15.05 -4.67
N ALA A 251 -1.04 14.45 -3.71
CA ALA A 251 -1.83 13.25 -3.94
C ALA A 251 -2.89 13.48 -5.02
N TYR A 252 -3.63 14.60 -4.95
CA TYR A 252 -4.60 14.97 -5.97
C TYR A 252 -3.95 15.17 -7.34
N ASP A 253 -2.82 15.88 -7.41
CA ASP A 253 -2.11 16.16 -8.67
C ASP A 253 -1.64 14.88 -9.37
N VAL A 254 -1.12 13.90 -8.61
CA VAL A 254 -0.75 12.59 -9.17
C VAL A 254 -1.96 11.93 -9.81
N LEU A 255 -3.10 11.89 -9.12
CA LEU A 255 -4.32 11.26 -9.64
C LEU A 255 -4.89 12.01 -10.84
N TRP A 256 -4.91 13.35 -10.79
CA TRP A 256 -5.41 14.22 -11.84
C TRP A 256 -4.60 14.06 -13.13
N ARG A 257 -3.27 14.14 -13.04
CA ARG A 257 -2.37 13.98 -14.20
C ARG A 257 -2.48 12.58 -14.79
N SER A 258 -2.50 11.56 -13.96
CA SER A 258 -2.63 10.16 -14.41
C SER A 258 -3.92 9.92 -15.19
N HIS A 259 -5.03 10.48 -14.69
CA HIS A 259 -6.32 10.42 -15.40
C HIS A 259 -6.30 11.22 -16.71
N GLY A 260 -5.64 12.38 -16.74
CA GLY A 260 -5.44 13.15 -17.97
C GLY A 260 -4.72 12.33 -19.05
N ILE A 261 -3.59 11.71 -18.69
CA ILE A 261 -2.83 10.84 -19.59
C ILE A 261 -3.69 9.65 -20.06
N ALA A 262 -4.45 9.02 -19.17
CA ALA A 262 -5.29 7.87 -19.52
C ALA A 262 -6.38 8.19 -20.57
N LYS A 263 -6.81 9.46 -20.68
CA LYS A 263 -7.77 9.89 -21.70
C LYS A 263 -7.16 10.04 -23.09
N GLU A 264 -5.84 10.17 -23.17
CA GLU A 264 -5.09 10.39 -24.41
C GLU A 264 -4.54 9.08 -25.00
N ILE A 265 -4.60 7.98 -24.23
CA ILE A 265 -4.23 6.62 -24.61
C ILE A 265 -5.48 5.87 -25.08
#